data_AF-A0A8S7NVK6-F1
#
_entry.id   AF-A0A8S7NVK6-F1
#
_cell.length_a   1.000
_cell.length_b   1.000
_cell.length_c   1.000
_cell.angle_alpha   90.00
_cell.angle_beta   90.00
_cell.angle_gamma   90.00
#
_symmetry.space_group_name_H-M   'P 1'
#
loop_
_entity.id
_entity.type
_entity.pdbx_description
1 polymer ?
#
loop_
_entity_poly.entity_id
_entity_poly.type
_entity_poly.pdbx_seq_one_letter_code
_entity_poly.pdbx_strand_id
1 'polypeptide(L)'
;MISCTSRHRAGVLLLSMAVLPVAEASLNTAQIVASAASQSCISWRVSGICYWLFCTKFSCKVRTSVKVSHYIPEVVVSTYTAPGGNPWREMSAVSSTAGGPENAISKGIAGLSAGGGNPADMKVQGERRSSIRFKYADATGHPATTLIGGMVPGYSCESPVTPFVPYFLSTLDSIAWRTGLPESLYPEALIPGKREIGSQEEENMWGNVYPRSGFVTQTDDDKAAAVVAQRVA
;
A
#
# COMPACT_ATOMS: atom_id res chain seq x y z
N MET A 1 -35.12 60.82 -27.95
CA MET A 1 -34.56 59.76 -28.82
C MET A 1 -33.05 59.96 -28.91
N ILE A 2 -32.28 58.87 -29.00
CA ILE A 2 -30.80 58.76 -29.10
C ILE A 2 -30.10 58.78 -27.72
N SER A 3 -30.05 57.65 -26.99
CA SER A 3 -29.18 56.45 -27.11
C SER A 3 -27.76 56.67 -26.56
N CYS A 4 -27.53 56.07 -25.39
CA CYS A 4 -26.27 56.05 -24.64
C CYS A 4 -25.49 54.78 -25.01
N THR A 5 -24.24 54.91 -25.49
CA THR A 5 -23.38 53.76 -25.82
C THR A 5 -22.45 53.44 -24.64
N SER A 6 -22.77 52.37 -23.92
CA SER A 6 -21.90 51.74 -22.91
C SER A 6 -20.89 50.83 -23.60
N ARG A 7 -19.59 51.11 -23.45
CA ARG A 7 -18.51 50.22 -23.86
C ARG A 7 -18.30 49.14 -22.79
N HIS A 8 -18.83 47.94 -23.03
CA HIS A 8 -18.52 46.76 -22.22
C HIS A 8 -17.10 46.26 -22.51
N ARG A 9 -16.22 46.31 -21.50
CA ARG A 9 -14.96 45.57 -21.50
C ARG A 9 -15.28 44.09 -21.29
N ALA A 10 -15.02 43.27 -22.30
CA ALA A 10 -15.15 41.83 -22.22
C ALA A 10 -14.06 41.27 -21.28
N GLY A 11 -14.44 40.84 -20.09
CA GLY A 11 -13.60 40.02 -19.22
C GLY A 11 -13.63 38.57 -19.71
N VAL A 12 -12.47 38.03 -20.08
CA VAL A 12 -12.32 36.61 -20.41
C VAL A 12 -12.36 35.81 -19.10
N LEU A 13 -13.48 35.14 -18.83
CA LEU A 13 -13.59 34.15 -17.78
C LEU A 13 -12.94 32.86 -18.30
N LEU A 14 -11.72 32.55 -17.84
CA LEU A 14 -11.12 31.23 -18.05
C LEU A 14 -11.86 30.21 -17.17
N LEU A 15 -12.79 29.46 -17.76
CA LEU A 15 -13.33 28.25 -17.12
C LEU A 15 -12.19 27.22 -17.04
N SER A 16 -11.62 27.04 -15.84
CA SER A 16 -10.81 25.87 -15.55
C SER A 16 -11.73 24.65 -15.56
N MET A 17 -11.67 23.84 -16.63
CA MET A 17 -12.24 22.50 -16.60
C MET A 17 -11.49 21.70 -15.54
N ALA A 18 -12.12 21.50 -14.39
CA ALA A 18 -11.70 20.46 -13.46
C ALA A 18 -11.94 19.12 -14.16
N VAL A 19 -10.87 18.52 -14.68
CA VAL A 19 -10.91 17.14 -15.17
C VAL A 19 -11.15 16.28 -13.94
N LEU A 20 -12.39 15.82 -13.77
CA LEU A 20 -12.69 14.79 -12.77
C LEU A 20 -11.83 13.57 -13.15
N PRO A 21 -11.02 13.02 -12.23
CA PRO A 21 -10.28 11.80 -12.53
C PRO A 21 -11.31 10.72 -12.83
N VAL A 22 -11.23 10.18 -14.05
CA VAL A 22 -11.94 8.93 -14.39
C VAL A 22 -11.43 7.89 -13.39
N ALA A 23 -12.34 7.27 -12.64
CA ALA A 23 -11.99 6.13 -11.80
C ALA A 23 -11.58 4.97 -12.73
N GLU A 24 -10.31 4.90 -13.08
CA GLU A 24 -9.76 3.71 -13.71
C GLU A 24 -9.65 2.62 -12.65
N ALA A 25 -10.22 1.44 -12.94
CA ALA A 25 -10.13 0.27 -12.07
C ALA A 25 -8.68 -0.27 -11.92
N SER A 26 -7.74 0.29 -12.66
CA SER A 26 -6.32 -0.04 -12.63
C SER A 26 -5.47 1.23 -12.57
N LEU A 27 -4.37 1.16 -11.81
CA LEU A 27 -3.35 2.20 -11.71
C LEU A 27 -2.17 1.86 -12.61
N ASN A 28 -1.59 2.88 -13.22
CA ASN A 28 -0.32 2.75 -13.93
C ASN A 28 0.86 3.28 -13.09
N THR A 29 2.08 2.93 -13.49
CA THR A 29 3.31 3.39 -12.84
C THR A 29 3.39 4.92 -12.71
N ALA A 30 2.93 5.69 -13.71
CA ALA A 30 3.00 7.14 -13.66
C ALA A 30 2.09 7.74 -12.56
N GLN A 31 0.89 7.17 -12.38
CA GLN A 31 -0.04 7.56 -11.31
C GLN A 31 0.54 7.22 -9.92
N ILE A 32 1.20 6.06 -9.80
CA ILE A 32 1.88 5.64 -8.56
C ILE A 32 3.06 6.57 -8.23
N VAL A 33 3.90 6.92 -9.21
CA VAL A 33 4.99 7.88 -9.01
C VAL A 33 4.44 9.27 -8.65
N ALA A 34 3.36 9.70 -9.29
CA ALA A 34 2.75 11.00 -9.03
C ALA A 34 2.16 11.11 -7.62
N SER A 35 1.54 10.04 -7.09
CA SER A 35 0.97 10.05 -5.74
C SER A 35 2.04 10.15 -4.65
N ALA A 36 3.19 9.52 -4.87
CA ALA A 36 4.37 9.58 -4.01
C ALA A 36 5.04 10.96 -3.96
N ALA A 37 4.93 11.76 -5.02
CA ALA A 37 5.52 13.10 -5.08
C ALA A 37 4.73 14.17 -4.27
N SER A 38 3.63 13.78 -3.61
CA SER A 38 2.83 14.71 -2.83
C SER A 38 3.52 15.15 -1.53
N GLN A 39 3.36 16.43 -1.18
CA GLN A 39 3.94 16.99 0.05
C GLN A 39 3.43 16.27 1.31
N SER A 40 2.19 15.79 1.28
CA SER A 40 1.59 14.98 2.35
C SER A 40 2.26 13.61 2.50
N CYS A 41 2.65 12.96 1.41
CA CYS A 41 3.35 11.68 1.44
C CYS A 41 4.77 11.83 2.00
N ILE A 42 5.55 12.77 1.46
CA ILE A 42 6.94 12.99 1.86
C ILE A 42 7.03 13.53 3.30
N SER A 43 6.06 14.35 3.73
CA SER A 43 5.95 14.91 5.08
C SER A 43 7.28 15.48 5.61
N TRP A 44 8.02 16.17 4.74
CA TRP A 44 9.34 16.69 5.08
C TRP A 44 9.22 17.79 6.15
N ARG A 45 9.91 17.62 7.27
CA ARG A 45 9.93 18.60 8.36
C ARG A 45 11.24 18.62 9.13
N VAL A 46 11.62 19.80 9.59
CA VAL A 46 12.68 19.95 10.59
C VAL A 46 12.14 19.47 11.94
N SER A 47 12.74 18.40 12.45
CA SER A 47 12.37 17.79 13.74
C SER A 47 13.16 18.33 14.91
N GLY A 48 14.28 19.02 14.65
CA GLY A 48 15.09 19.62 15.70
C GLY A 48 16.46 20.05 15.22
N ILE A 49 17.32 20.36 16.18
CA ILE A 49 18.70 20.78 15.96
C ILE A 49 19.60 19.96 16.89
N CYS A 50 20.72 19.46 16.37
CA CYS A 50 21.74 18.77 17.14
C CYS A 50 22.95 19.68 17.31
N TYR A 51 23.47 19.75 18.54
CA TYR A 51 24.71 20.44 18.86
C TYR A 51 25.80 19.41 19.11
N TRP A 52 26.87 19.48 18.32
CA TRP A 52 28.04 18.61 18.38
C TRP A 52 29.21 19.40 18.92
N LEU A 53 29.84 18.94 20.00
CA LEU A 53 31.06 19.57 20.49
C LEU A 53 32.27 18.89 19.84
N PHE A 54 32.94 19.59 18.91
CA PHE A 54 34.17 19.12 18.29
C PHE A 54 35.38 19.75 18.98
N CYS A 55 36.10 18.94 19.76
CA CYS A 55 37.31 19.35 20.46
C CYS A 55 38.58 18.84 19.78
N THR A 56 39.59 19.70 19.75
CA THR A 56 40.99 19.36 19.47
C THR A 56 41.82 19.62 20.73
N LYS A 57 43.12 19.25 20.74
CA LYS A 57 44.00 19.48 21.90
C LYS A 57 44.11 20.96 22.34
N PHE A 58 43.78 21.91 21.48
CA PHE A 58 43.96 23.35 21.74
C PHE A 58 42.66 24.16 21.77
N SER A 59 41.53 23.62 21.30
CA SER A 59 40.27 24.36 21.21
C SER A 59 39.08 23.42 20.97
N CYS A 60 37.92 23.78 21.55
CA CYS A 60 36.62 23.17 21.28
C CYS A 60 35.73 24.14 20.50
N LYS A 61 35.03 23.63 19.48
CA LYS A 61 34.03 24.38 18.71
C LYS A 61 32.71 23.60 18.71
N VAL A 62 31.62 24.29 19.02
CA VAL A 62 30.27 23.75 18.85
C VAL A 62 29.90 23.82 17.37
N ARG A 63 29.52 22.68 16.80
CA ARG A 63 28.95 22.55 15.45
C ARG A 63 27.47 22.23 15.58
N THR A 64 26.66 22.88 14.77
CA THR A 64 25.21 22.70 14.80
C THR A 64 24.76 22.02 13.52
N SER A 65 23.91 21.00 13.62
CA SER A 65 23.29 20.33 12.47
C SER A 65 21.77 20.30 12.61
N VAL A 66 21.05 20.35 11.50
CA VAL A 66 19.58 20.24 11.51
C VAL A 66 19.18 18.77 11.52
N LYS A 67 18.21 18.40 12.35
CA LYS A 67 17.56 17.08 12.33
C LYS A 67 16.29 17.17 11.51
N VAL A 68 16.20 16.34 10.48
CA VAL A 68 15.05 16.28 9.57
C VAL A 68 14.34 14.94 9.74
N SER A 69 13.02 14.95 9.60
CA SER A 69 12.19 13.75 9.47
C SER A 69 11.37 13.89 8.19
N HIS A 70 11.35 12.83 7.40
CA HIS A 70 10.55 12.71 6.19
C HIS A 70 10.26 11.22 5.96
N TYR A 71 9.32 10.92 5.08
CA TYR A 71 9.05 9.57 4.60
C TYR A 71 9.60 9.38 3.18
N ILE A 72 9.94 8.14 2.86
CA ILE A 72 10.28 7.69 1.52
C ILE A 72 9.30 6.57 1.19
N PRO A 73 8.61 6.60 0.04
CA PRO A 73 7.78 5.48 -0.36
C PRO A 73 8.69 4.32 -0.76
N GLU A 74 8.71 3.26 0.04
CA GLU A 74 9.59 2.10 -0.19
C GLU A 74 8.94 1.06 -1.08
N VAL A 75 7.71 0.66 -0.78
CA VAL A 75 7.00 -0.41 -1.49
C VAL A 75 5.58 0.01 -1.87
N VAL A 76 5.11 -0.50 -3.00
CA VAL A 76 3.71 -0.49 -3.42
C VAL A 76 3.12 -1.84 -3.01
N VAL A 77 2.12 -1.80 -2.13
CA VAL A 77 1.35 -2.98 -1.74
C VAL A 77 0.08 -3.02 -2.58
N SER A 78 -0.09 -4.10 -3.34
CA SER A 78 -1.25 -4.33 -4.19
C SER A 78 -2.07 -5.48 -3.64
N THR A 79 -3.39 -5.34 -3.59
CA THR A 79 -4.30 -6.42 -3.16
C THR A 79 -5.35 -6.68 -4.24
N TYR A 80 -5.71 -7.95 -4.43
CA TYR A 80 -6.58 -8.37 -5.52
C TYR A 80 -7.23 -9.74 -5.26
N THR A 81 -8.26 -10.10 -6.02
CA THR A 81 -9.10 -11.29 -5.75
C THR A 81 -8.74 -12.52 -6.56
N ALA A 82 -8.07 -12.37 -7.70
CA ALA A 82 -7.70 -13.47 -8.59
C ALA A 82 -6.28 -13.31 -9.14
N PRO A 83 -5.52 -14.39 -9.39
CA PRO A 83 -4.18 -14.29 -9.98
C PRO A 83 -4.19 -13.43 -11.26
N GLY A 84 -3.27 -12.46 -11.35
CA GLY A 84 -3.25 -11.47 -12.44
C GLY A 84 -4.22 -10.30 -12.29
N GLY A 85 -5.07 -10.27 -11.26
CA GLY A 85 -5.97 -9.16 -10.95
C GLY A 85 -5.31 -7.96 -10.27
N ASN A 86 -3.99 -7.84 -10.32
CA ASN A 86 -3.26 -6.76 -9.66
C ASN A 86 -3.71 -5.39 -10.22
N PRO A 87 -4.16 -4.45 -9.37
CA PRO A 87 -4.60 -3.14 -9.82
C PRO A 87 -3.46 -2.33 -10.46
N TRP A 88 -2.19 -2.62 -10.13
CA TRP A 88 -1.06 -2.06 -10.85
C TRP A 88 -0.88 -2.80 -12.18
N ARG A 89 -1.31 -2.15 -13.26
CA ARG A 89 -1.42 -2.76 -14.60
C ARG A 89 -0.11 -3.37 -15.09
N GLU A 90 1.01 -2.70 -14.90
CA GLU A 90 2.31 -3.20 -15.31
C GLU A 90 2.76 -4.43 -14.49
N MET A 91 2.32 -4.55 -13.23
CA MET A 91 2.67 -5.66 -12.33
C MET A 91 1.69 -6.84 -12.35
N SER A 92 0.54 -6.67 -13.02
CA SER A 92 -0.44 -7.75 -13.25
C SER A 92 0.17 -8.96 -13.96
N ALA A 93 1.07 -8.76 -14.93
CA ALA A 93 1.76 -9.85 -15.62
C ALA A 93 2.74 -10.63 -14.71
N VAL A 94 3.40 -9.94 -13.77
CA VAL A 94 4.24 -10.59 -12.75
C VAL A 94 3.39 -11.42 -11.82
N SER A 95 2.27 -10.85 -11.36
CA SER A 95 1.33 -11.48 -10.44
C SER A 95 0.67 -12.73 -11.03
N SER A 96 0.41 -12.75 -12.35
CA SER A 96 -0.22 -13.89 -13.04
C SER A 96 0.74 -15.04 -13.28
N THR A 97 2.04 -14.77 -13.43
CA THR A 97 3.06 -15.77 -13.78
C THR A 97 3.81 -16.32 -12.58
N ALA A 98 3.83 -15.60 -11.46
CA ALA A 98 4.58 -15.99 -10.28
C ALA A 98 4.11 -17.34 -9.69
N GLY A 99 2.81 -17.61 -9.61
CA GLY A 99 2.27 -18.78 -8.91
C GLY A 99 2.23 -20.12 -9.67
N GLY A 100 3.05 -20.35 -10.69
CA GLY A 100 2.86 -21.45 -11.64
C GLY A 100 2.95 -22.87 -11.02
N PRO A 101 4.16 -23.35 -10.65
CA PRO A 101 4.35 -24.71 -10.17
C PRO A 101 3.91 -24.93 -8.71
N GLU A 102 4.09 -23.95 -7.81
CA GLU A 102 3.74 -24.16 -6.40
C GLU A 102 2.22 -24.23 -6.17
N ASN A 103 1.40 -23.52 -6.95
CA ASN A 103 -0.04 -23.63 -6.84
C ASN A 103 -0.55 -25.03 -7.26
N ALA A 104 0.15 -25.72 -8.17
CA ALA A 104 -0.17 -27.08 -8.55
C ALA A 104 0.19 -28.09 -7.43
N ILE A 105 1.30 -27.86 -6.73
CA ILE A 105 1.75 -28.71 -5.60
C ILE A 105 0.84 -28.49 -4.38
N SER A 106 0.48 -27.24 -4.06
CA SER A 106 -0.48 -26.91 -2.99
C SER A 106 -1.87 -27.52 -3.22
N LYS A 107 -2.28 -27.66 -4.49
CA LYS A 107 -3.50 -28.38 -4.88
C LYS A 107 -3.42 -29.89 -4.59
N GLY A 108 -2.24 -30.49 -4.73
CA GLY A 108 -2.01 -31.92 -4.51
C GLY A 108 -1.83 -32.30 -3.04
N ILE A 109 -1.17 -31.46 -2.24
CA ILE A 109 -0.83 -31.78 -0.83
C ILE A 109 -1.94 -31.33 0.14
N ALA A 110 -2.64 -30.24 -0.16
CA ALA A 110 -3.61 -29.63 0.76
C ALA A 110 -5.06 -29.61 0.24
N GLY A 111 -5.36 -30.16 -0.95
CA GLY A 111 -6.70 -30.10 -1.55
C GLY A 111 -7.18 -28.68 -1.89
N LEU A 112 -6.29 -27.69 -1.81
CA LEU A 112 -6.57 -26.28 -2.04
C LEU A 112 -6.54 -26.00 -3.54
N SER A 113 -7.69 -25.76 -4.18
CA SER A 113 -7.72 -25.40 -5.60
C SER A 113 -6.83 -24.17 -5.87
N ALA A 114 -5.90 -24.34 -6.82
CA ALA A 114 -5.00 -23.32 -7.34
C ALA A 114 -5.74 -22.03 -7.79
N GLY A 115 -7.01 -22.15 -8.17
CA GLY A 115 -7.92 -21.02 -8.35
C GLY A 115 -8.54 -20.62 -7.01
N GLY A 116 -7.84 -19.80 -6.23
CA GLY A 116 -8.36 -19.21 -4.99
C GLY A 116 -9.38 -18.11 -5.31
N GLY A 117 -10.59 -18.51 -5.72
CA GLY A 117 -11.72 -17.59 -5.79
C GLY A 117 -12.12 -17.14 -4.39
N ASN A 118 -12.60 -15.91 -4.27
CA ASN A 118 -13.10 -15.36 -3.02
C ASN A 118 -14.32 -16.19 -2.54
N PRO A 119 -14.30 -16.84 -1.36
CA PRO A 119 -15.41 -17.68 -0.90
C PRO A 119 -16.74 -16.94 -0.84
N ALA A 120 -16.70 -15.63 -0.59
CA ALA A 120 -17.88 -14.78 -0.59
C ALA A 120 -18.46 -14.48 -2.00
N ASP A 121 -17.71 -14.78 -3.06
CA ASP A 121 -18.19 -14.68 -4.44
C ASP A 121 -18.74 -16.02 -4.97
N MET A 122 -18.53 -17.14 -4.24
CA MET A 122 -19.20 -18.41 -4.48
C MET A 122 -20.67 -18.32 -4.06
N LYS A 123 -21.52 -17.89 -4.99
CA LYS A 123 -22.96 -17.78 -4.79
C LYS A 123 -23.63 -19.13 -5.04
N VAL A 124 -23.98 -19.85 -3.98
CA VAL A 124 -25.00 -20.91 -4.06
C VAL A 124 -26.36 -20.22 -3.90
N GLN A 125 -27.24 -20.34 -4.89
CA GLN A 125 -28.59 -19.75 -4.81
C GLN A 125 -29.34 -20.32 -3.60
N GLY A 126 -29.72 -19.44 -2.67
CA GLY A 126 -30.43 -19.80 -1.44
C GLY A 126 -29.55 -19.85 -0.18
N GLU A 127 -28.23 -19.73 -0.30
CA GLU A 127 -27.33 -19.70 0.86
C GLU A 127 -26.94 -18.29 1.30
N ARG A 128 -26.55 -18.19 2.58
CA ARG A 128 -26.16 -16.93 3.23
C ARG A 128 -24.82 -16.45 2.67
N ARG A 129 -24.70 -15.13 2.43
CA ARG A 129 -23.42 -14.52 2.01
C ARG A 129 -22.32 -14.85 3.02
N SER A 130 -21.20 -15.40 2.55
CA SER A 130 -20.02 -15.59 3.40
C SER A 130 -19.41 -14.24 3.74
N SER A 131 -19.08 -14.03 5.01
CA SER A 131 -18.28 -12.90 5.48
C SER A 131 -16.77 -13.16 5.33
N ILE A 132 -16.37 -14.35 4.89
CA ILE A 132 -14.96 -14.68 4.71
C ILE A 132 -14.53 -14.28 3.30
N ARG A 133 -13.57 -13.36 3.25
CA ARG A 133 -12.98 -12.84 2.02
C ARG A 133 -11.57 -13.38 1.84
N PHE A 134 -11.22 -13.80 0.62
CA PHE A 134 -9.84 -14.13 0.26
C PHE A 134 -9.26 -13.08 -0.69
N LYS A 135 -8.04 -12.63 -0.40
CA LYS A 135 -7.27 -11.72 -1.25
C LYS A 135 -5.85 -12.23 -1.44
N TYR A 136 -5.35 -12.08 -2.65
CA TYR A 136 -3.93 -12.07 -2.95
C TYR A 136 -3.36 -10.68 -2.64
N ALA A 137 -2.08 -10.65 -2.32
CA ALA A 137 -1.35 -9.42 -2.08
C ALA A 137 0.12 -9.53 -2.46
N ASP A 138 0.67 -8.43 -2.98
CA ASP A 138 2.04 -8.34 -3.45
C ASP A 138 2.68 -7.05 -2.93
N ALA A 139 3.94 -7.11 -2.46
CA ALA A 139 4.76 -5.94 -2.18
C ALA A 139 5.88 -5.82 -3.21
N THR A 140 5.89 -4.71 -3.92
CA THR A 140 6.88 -4.43 -4.97
C THR A 140 7.57 -3.10 -4.69
N GLY A 141 8.88 -3.04 -4.90
CA GLY A 141 9.66 -1.82 -4.70
C GLY A 141 9.10 -0.63 -5.48
N HIS A 142 8.90 0.47 -4.77
CA HIS A 142 8.20 1.63 -5.31
C HIS A 142 9.08 2.32 -6.37
N PRO A 143 8.54 2.68 -7.55
CA PRO A 143 9.32 3.24 -8.66
C PRO A 143 9.96 4.60 -8.34
N ALA A 144 9.35 5.37 -7.44
CA ALA A 144 9.87 6.67 -7.02
C ALA A 144 10.94 6.62 -5.91
N THR A 145 11.36 5.44 -5.44
CA THR A 145 12.38 5.28 -4.38
C THR A 145 13.68 6.00 -4.70
N THR A 146 14.18 5.91 -5.93
CA THR A 146 15.41 6.58 -6.39
C THR A 146 15.24 8.06 -6.68
N LEU A 147 13.99 8.52 -6.89
CA LEU A 147 13.68 9.92 -7.13
C LEU A 147 13.55 10.70 -5.81
N ILE A 148 13.02 10.05 -4.78
CA ILE A 148 12.74 10.66 -3.47
C ILE A 148 13.86 10.35 -2.46
N GLY A 149 14.43 9.15 -2.53
CA GLY A 149 15.60 8.78 -1.75
C GLY A 149 16.80 9.65 -2.14
N GLY A 150 17.41 10.30 -1.16
CA GLY A 150 18.53 11.21 -1.40
C GLY A 150 18.16 12.55 -2.06
N MET A 151 16.86 12.87 -2.23
CA MET A 151 16.41 14.09 -2.93
C MET A 151 16.95 15.40 -2.34
N VAL A 152 17.24 15.42 -1.03
CA VAL A 152 17.88 16.56 -0.35
C VAL A 152 19.26 16.13 0.14
N PRO A 153 20.35 16.61 -0.47
CA PRO A 153 21.71 16.28 -0.06
C PRO A 153 21.92 16.55 1.44
N GLY A 154 22.34 15.52 2.18
CA GLY A 154 22.61 15.59 3.61
C GLY A 154 21.38 15.59 4.53
N TYR A 155 20.16 15.61 3.98
CA TYR A 155 18.90 15.62 4.75
C TYR A 155 17.84 14.64 4.24
N SER A 156 18.17 13.80 3.25
CA SER A 156 17.36 12.67 2.80
C SER A 156 18.22 11.42 2.70
N CYS A 157 17.72 10.30 3.25
CA CYS A 157 18.38 9.00 3.14
C CYS A 157 18.16 8.37 1.76
N GLU A 158 19.10 7.55 1.31
CA GLU A 158 18.88 6.66 0.16
C GLU A 158 17.89 5.54 0.57
N SER A 159 17.02 5.14 -0.36
CA SER A 159 16.10 4.03 -0.10
C SER A 159 16.87 2.70 -0.18
N PRO A 160 16.67 1.77 0.76
CA PRO A 160 17.24 0.42 0.66
C PRO A 160 16.52 -0.46 -0.37
N VAL A 161 15.40 0.02 -0.94
CA VAL A 161 14.54 -0.74 -1.84
C VAL A 161 14.85 -0.44 -3.30
N THR A 162 15.06 -1.51 -4.07
CA THR A 162 15.20 -1.46 -5.52
C THR A 162 13.84 -1.32 -6.24
N PRO A 163 13.66 -0.32 -7.13
CA PRO A 163 12.45 -0.15 -7.94
C PRO A 163 12.03 -1.42 -8.68
N PHE A 164 10.72 -1.69 -8.76
CA PHE A 164 10.09 -2.79 -9.51
C PHE A 164 10.49 -4.22 -9.08
N VAL A 165 11.26 -4.38 -8.01
CA VAL A 165 11.60 -5.71 -7.50
C VAL A 165 10.49 -6.19 -6.55
N PRO A 166 9.93 -7.39 -6.75
CA PRO A 166 8.96 -7.96 -5.81
C PRO A 166 9.68 -8.45 -4.54
N TYR A 167 9.24 -7.96 -3.38
CA TYR A 167 9.72 -8.39 -2.07
C TYR A 167 8.81 -9.44 -1.44
N PHE A 168 7.53 -9.43 -1.80
CA PHE A 168 6.55 -10.42 -1.38
C PHE A 168 5.54 -10.66 -2.50
N LEU A 169 5.25 -11.93 -2.77
CA LEU A 169 4.19 -12.36 -3.68
C LEU A 169 3.39 -13.48 -3.01
N SER A 170 2.13 -13.20 -2.69
CA SER A 170 1.22 -14.17 -2.08
C SER A 170 1.00 -15.44 -2.91
N THR A 171 1.23 -15.35 -4.22
CA THR A 171 1.12 -16.47 -5.16
C THR A 171 2.27 -17.48 -5.02
N LEU A 172 3.45 -17.03 -4.61
CA LEU A 172 4.61 -17.88 -4.31
C LEU A 172 4.52 -18.45 -2.89
N ASP A 173 4.01 -17.68 -1.94
CA ASP A 173 3.86 -18.12 -0.55
C ASP A 173 2.52 -18.83 -0.28
N SER A 174 2.13 -19.74 -1.17
CA SER A 174 0.78 -20.29 -1.20
C SER A 174 0.38 -21.03 0.10
N ILE A 175 1.31 -21.71 0.76
CA ILE A 175 1.03 -22.46 1.99
C ILE A 175 0.84 -21.51 3.18
N ALA A 176 1.80 -20.62 3.45
CA ALA A 176 1.68 -19.70 4.58
C ALA A 176 0.52 -18.72 4.35
N TRP A 177 0.37 -18.20 3.13
CA TRP A 177 -0.67 -17.24 2.82
C TRP A 177 -2.09 -17.80 2.90
N ARG A 178 -2.29 -19.09 2.55
CA ARG A 178 -3.63 -19.70 2.61
C ARG A 178 -3.97 -20.29 3.96
N THR A 179 -2.97 -20.68 4.75
CA THR A 179 -3.23 -21.38 6.03
C THR A 179 -2.96 -20.51 7.25
N GLY A 180 -2.10 -19.50 7.14
CA GLY A 180 -1.61 -18.70 8.27
C GLY A 180 -0.81 -19.52 9.29
N LEU A 181 -0.50 -20.79 9.02
CA LEU A 181 0.06 -21.72 10.00
C LEU A 181 1.39 -21.27 10.60
N PRO A 182 2.36 -20.75 9.83
CA PRO A 182 3.66 -20.35 10.40
C PRO A 182 3.55 -19.31 11.52
N GLU A 183 2.49 -18.50 11.51
CA GLU A 183 2.32 -17.36 12.42
C GLU A 183 1.14 -17.54 13.37
N SER A 184 0.40 -18.65 13.25
CA SER A 184 -0.79 -18.93 14.06
C SER A 184 -0.50 -19.06 15.56
N LEU A 185 0.76 -19.36 15.90
CA LEU A 185 1.23 -19.52 17.27
C LEU A 185 1.89 -18.25 17.83
N TYR A 186 1.94 -17.17 17.05
CA TYR A 186 2.50 -15.91 17.52
C TYR A 186 1.60 -15.32 18.62
N PRO A 187 2.15 -14.71 19.68
CA PRO A 187 1.35 -14.07 20.72
C PRO A 187 0.33 -13.06 20.17
N GLU A 188 0.69 -12.38 19.08
CA GLU A 188 -0.15 -11.43 18.35
C GLU A 188 -1.35 -12.09 17.66
N ALA A 189 -1.26 -13.37 17.31
CA ALA A 189 -2.36 -14.14 16.73
C ALA A 189 -3.30 -14.74 17.79
N LEU A 190 -2.77 -15.01 19.00
CA LEU A 190 -3.50 -15.72 20.06
C LEU A 190 -4.17 -14.80 21.07
N ILE A 191 -3.66 -13.58 21.24
CA ILE A 191 -4.17 -12.62 22.24
C ILE A 191 -5.07 -11.60 21.53
N PRO A 192 -6.39 -11.60 21.80
CA PRO A 192 -7.30 -10.59 21.24
C PRO A 192 -6.86 -9.17 21.60
N GLY A 193 -7.09 -8.23 20.68
CA GLY A 193 -6.73 -6.81 20.84
C GLY A 193 -5.26 -6.50 20.61
N LYS A 194 -4.40 -7.51 20.39
CA LYS A 194 -3.02 -7.27 19.94
C LYS A 194 -2.97 -7.25 18.41
N ARG A 195 -2.31 -6.22 17.86
CA ARG A 195 -2.02 -6.13 16.41
C ARG A 195 -3.29 -6.34 15.56
N GLU A 196 -4.33 -5.61 15.93
CA GLU A 196 -5.61 -5.56 15.26
C GLU A 196 -5.75 -4.22 14.52
N ILE A 197 -6.49 -4.21 13.41
CA ILE A 197 -6.87 -2.98 12.72
C ILE A 197 -8.26 -2.60 13.19
N GLY A 198 -8.33 -1.46 13.86
CA GLY A 198 -9.54 -1.02 14.54
C GLY A 198 -9.59 -1.52 15.99
N SER A 199 -10.75 -1.35 16.61
CA SER A 199 -11.00 -1.73 18.00
C SER A 199 -12.41 -2.31 18.15
N GLN A 200 -12.53 -3.37 18.94
CA GLN A 200 -13.83 -3.94 19.32
C GLN A 200 -14.60 -3.04 20.28
N GLU A 201 -13.89 -2.35 21.18
CA GLU A 201 -14.49 -1.41 22.15
C GLU A 201 -15.11 -0.19 21.46
N GLU A 202 -14.51 0.25 20.36
CA GLU A 202 -14.99 1.39 19.56
C GLU A 202 -15.96 0.96 18.44
N GLU A 203 -16.39 -0.31 18.41
CA GLU A 203 -17.26 -0.89 17.37
C GLU A 203 -16.73 -0.71 15.92
N ASN A 204 -15.43 -0.48 15.75
CA ASN A 204 -14.79 -0.22 14.46
C ASN A 204 -13.72 -1.27 14.16
N MET A 205 -14.07 -2.55 14.33
CA MET A 205 -13.13 -3.66 14.12
C MET A 205 -13.07 -4.07 12.64
N TRP A 206 -11.88 -4.03 12.03
CA TRP A 206 -11.69 -4.35 10.61
C TRP A 206 -11.18 -5.77 10.42
N GLY A 207 -10.15 -6.15 11.18
CA GLY A 207 -9.58 -7.49 11.20
C GLY A 207 -8.24 -7.56 11.95
N ASN A 208 -7.82 -8.78 12.26
CA ASN A 208 -6.51 -9.08 12.87
C ASN A 208 -5.37 -9.03 11.85
N VAL A 209 -4.19 -8.56 12.25
CA VAL A 209 -3.00 -8.59 11.37
C VAL A 209 -2.34 -9.97 11.38
N TYR A 210 -2.32 -10.66 12.53
CA TYR A 210 -1.73 -12.00 12.65
C TYR A 210 -2.78 -13.09 12.88
N PRO A 211 -2.62 -14.29 12.30
CA PRO A 211 -1.55 -14.68 11.37
C PRO A 211 -1.71 -13.98 10.00
N ARG A 212 -0.59 -13.64 9.36
CA ARG A 212 -0.62 -13.04 8.03
C ARG A 212 -1.08 -14.10 7.02
N SER A 213 -2.30 -13.93 6.53
CA SER A 213 -2.93 -14.80 5.53
C SER A 213 -3.83 -13.97 4.62
N GLY A 214 -4.23 -14.55 3.49
CA GLY A 214 -5.16 -13.92 2.54
C GLY A 214 -6.61 -13.92 3.00
N PHE A 215 -6.97 -14.69 4.04
CA PHE A 215 -8.35 -14.81 4.52
C PHE A 215 -8.65 -13.79 5.61
N VAL A 216 -9.71 -13.00 5.41
CA VAL A 216 -10.21 -12.02 6.38
C VAL A 216 -11.71 -12.19 6.54
N THR A 217 -12.19 -12.23 7.79
CA THR A 217 -13.62 -12.21 8.10
C THR A 217 -14.12 -10.77 8.11
N GLN A 218 -14.62 -10.30 6.98
CA GLN A 218 -15.17 -8.96 6.82
C GLN A 218 -16.24 -8.93 5.73
N THR A 219 -17.35 -8.25 5.99
CA THR A 219 -18.47 -8.16 5.05
C THR A 219 -18.13 -7.26 3.87
N ASP A 220 -17.43 -6.17 4.16
CA ASP A 220 -16.97 -5.15 3.22
C ASP A 220 -15.64 -5.54 2.55
N ASP A 221 -15.60 -5.45 1.22
CA ASP A 221 -14.45 -5.90 0.43
C ASP A 221 -13.26 -4.94 0.51
N ASP A 222 -13.51 -3.63 0.69
CA ASP A 222 -12.48 -2.61 0.81
C ASP A 222 -11.79 -2.69 2.17
N LYS A 223 -12.58 -2.92 3.24
CA LYS A 223 -12.00 -3.19 4.57
C LYS A 223 -11.18 -4.48 4.57
N ALA A 224 -11.66 -5.53 3.90
CA ALA A 224 -10.89 -6.78 3.76
C ALA A 224 -9.57 -6.53 3.02
N ALA A 225 -9.61 -5.79 1.90
CA ALA A 225 -8.43 -5.44 1.13
C ALA A 225 -7.43 -4.60 1.94
N ALA A 226 -7.91 -3.63 2.73
CA ALA A 226 -7.07 -2.81 3.60
C ALA A 226 -6.37 -3.63 4.69
N VAL A 227 -7.09 -4.57 5.32
CA VAL A 227 -6.50 -5.49 6.30
C VAL A 227 -5.42 -6.34 5.65
N VAL A 228 -5.68 -6.89 4.47
CA VAL A 228 -4.71 -7.71 3.75
C VAL A 228 -3.49 -6.90 3.32
N ALA A 229 -3.67 -5.65 2.88
CA ALA A 229 -2.55 -4.76 2.56
C ALA A 229 -1.65 -4.55 3.78
N GLN A 230 -2.23 -4.31 4.96
CA GLN A 230 -1.50 -4.13 6.20
C GLN A 230 -0.78 -5.40 6.69
N ARG A 231 -1.24 -6.60 6.28
CA ARG A 231 -0.55 -7.87 6.58
C ARG A 231 0.75 -8.01 5.80
N VAL A 232 0.84 -7.40 4.62
CA VAL A 232 2.05 -7.43 3.79
C VAL A 232 3.00 -6.27 4.10
N ALA A 233 2.45 -5.12 4.52
CA ALA A 233 3.19 -3.90 4.82
C ALA A 233 4.09 -3.96 6.06
#